data_AF-A0A0M0EEV9-F1
#
_entry.id   AF-A0A0M0EEV9-F1
#
_cell.length_a   1.000
_cell.length_b   1.000
_cell.length_c   1.000
_cell.angle_alpha   90.00
_cell.angle_beta   90.00
_cell.angle_gamma   90.00
#
_symmetry.space_group_name_H-M   'P 1'
#
loop_
_entity.id
_entity.type
_entity.pdbx_description
1 polymer ?
#
loop_
_entity_poly.entity_id
_entity_poly.type
_entity_poly.pdbx_seq_one_letter_code
_entity_poly.pdbx_strand_id
1 'polypeptide(L)'
;MVVSNMRPFSTEFPVKSTMTRSDFISSVVTWLEGMQHSTVLHFGNIKDLDKESADFRSNTGEVLRVREFIANGDWQAIGFRYDYPDEEGRLWRTEGVLKQMGNKEKYNLVRFRSQCLAKVPEARLHTPKKPFLIKSLLKNGWGDKDKMLTISDQPFWLTNTPDSLKLAQSIVLGNATEWLPIVYISANNKNSWCLSQSDIKSLAYYLGGVAHIVVEPDRSFSFSLRDISNGRNVYDGAIGLSVPGQGIIKRYNIGWYIQDEKELLAKIKIAAGNIRSHLPSKGWDWTELQEQVLQALRTHEKKSSLHI
;
A
#
# COMPACT_ATOMS: atom_id res chain seq x y z
N MET A 1 14.57 24.05 -8.75
CA MET A 1 13.99 23.69 -7.44
C MET A 1 12.70 22.93 -7.70
N VAL A 2 12.72 21.60 -7.61
CA VAL A 2 11.48 20.83 -7.70
C VAL A 2 10.74 21.07 -6.40
N VAL A 3 9.60 21.76 -6.46
CA VAL A 3 8.65 21.79 -5.34
C VAL A 3 8.22 20.35 -5.15
N SER A 4 8.86 19.64 -4.22
CA SER A 4 8.42 18.33 -3.79
C SER A 4 7.06 18.57 -3.15
N ASN A 5 5.99 18.22 -3.86
CA ASN A 5 4.65 18.21 -3.28
C ASN A 5 4.71 17.32 -2.03
N MET A 6 4.74 17.95 -0.86
CA MET A 6 4.74 17.29 0.44
C MET A 6 3.42 16.56 0.57
N ARG A 7 3.47 15.23 0.45
CA ARG A 7 2.26 14.40 0.38
C ARG A 7 2.36 13.28 1.40
N PRO A 8 1.26 12.97 2.11
CA PRO A 8 1.21 11.78 2.93
C PRO A 8 1.35 10.56 2.02
N PHE A 9 1.99 9.52 2.54
CA PHE A 9 1.91 8.20 1.94
C PHE A 9 0.56 7.57 2.35
N SER A 10 -0.15 6.97 1.40
CA SER A 10 -1.34 6.19 1.68
C SER A 10 -1.41 4.99 0.74
N THR A 11 -1.76 3.82 1.28
CA THR A 11 -2.13 2.66 0.48
C THR A 11 -3.17 1.82 1.22
N GLU A 12 -3.88 1.00 0.46
CA GLU A 12 -4.85 0.04 0.94
C GLU A 12 -4.91 -1.12 -0.05
N PHE A 13 -5.09 -2.34 0.43
CA PHE A 13 -5.19 -3.50 -0.44
C PHE A 13 -5.83 -4.67 0.32
N PRO A 14 -6.40 -5.64 -0.42
CA PRO A 14 -6.97 -6.83 0.17
C PRO A 14 -5.90 -7.75 0.73
N VAL A 15 -6.21 -8.30 1.90
CA VAL A 15 -5.43 -9.32 2.60
C VAL A 15 -6.28 -10.56 2.82
N LYS A 16 -5.64 -11.71 2.97
CA LYS A 16 -6.33 -12.99 3.11
C LYS A 16 -7.24 -12.99 4.34
N SER A 17 -8.41 -13.61 4.21
CA SER A 17 -9.38 -13.74 5.31
C SER A 17 -8.83 -14.53 6.51
N THR A 18 -7.81 -15.37 6.28
CA THR A 18 -7.13 -16.14 7.33
C THR A 18 -6.19 -15.31 8.20
N MET A 19 -5.93 -14.04 7.85
CA MET A 19 -5.10 -13.14 8.64
C MET A 19 -5.83 -12.76 9.92
N THR A 20 -5.26 -13.11 11.06
CA THR A 20 -5.83 -12.80 12.36
C THR A 20 -5.43 -11.42 12.84
N ARG A 21 -6.17 -10.91 13.82
CA ARG A 21 -5.78 -9.78 14.67
C ARG A 21 -4.34 -9.91 15.18
N SER A 22 -3.99 -11.08 15.72
CA SER A 22 -2.68 -11.33 16.32
C SER A 22 -1.56 -11.30 15.28
N ASP A 23 -1.80 -11.78 14.06
CA ASP A 23 -0.83 -11.69 12.95
C ASP A 23 -0.52 -10.23 12.60
N PHE A 24 -1.54 -9.38 12.62
CA PHE A 24 -1.38 -7.95 12.34
C PHE A 24 -0.58 -7.25 13.45
N ILE A 25 -0.95 -7.45 14.71
CA ILE A 25 -0.21 -6.86 15.85
C ILE A 25 1.22 -7.38 15.92
N SER A 26 1.45 -8.67 15.69
CA SER A 26 2.79 -9.26 15.62
C SER A 26 3.63 -8.61 14.53
N SER A 27 3.02 -8.27 13.40
CA SER A 27 3.70 -7.56 12.32
C SER A 27 4.09 -6.13 12.75
N VAL A 28 3.23 -5.42 13.49
CA VAL A 28 3.52 -4.09 14.04
C VAL A 28 4.68 -4.15 15.04
N VAL A 29 4.65 -5.11 15.97
CA VAL A 29 5.72 -5.33 16.96
C VAL A 29 7.05 -5.58 16.26
N THR A 30 7.09 -6.55 15.33
CA THR A 30 8.30 -6.89 14.55
C THR A 30 8.86 -5.67 13.81
N TRP A 31 7.97 -4.84 13.25
CA TRP A 31 8.39 -3.62 12.57
C TRP A 31 9.01 -2.61 13.52
N LEU A 32 8.42 -2.36 14.68
CA LEU A 32 8.93 -1.41 15.68
C LEU A 32 10.22 -1.90 16.35
N GLU A 33 10.37 -3.19 16.60
CA GLU A 33 11.62 -3.80 17.11
C GLU A 33 12.76 -3.69 16.08
N GLY A 34 12.44 -3.76 14.79
CA GLY A 34 13.41 -3.57 13.71
C GLY A 34 13.82 -2.11 13.46
N MET A 35 13.19 -1.14 14.14
CA MET A 35 13.55 0.28 13.99
C MET A 35 14.68 0.65 14.96
N GLN A 36 15.84 1.02 14.41
CA GLN A 36 17.07 1.30 15.15
C GLN A 36 16.93 2.32 16.30
N HIS A 37 16.01 3.29 16.18
CA HIS A 37 15.85 4.38 17.14
C HIS A 37 14.48 4.38 17.85
N SER A 38 13.67 3.35 17.65
CA SER A 38 12.38 3.21 18.33
C SER A 38 12.60 2.62 19.72
N THR A 39 11.97 3.20 20.73
CA THR A 39 12.04 2.72 22.12
C THR A 39 10.66 2.53 22.75
N VAL A 40 9.58 2.76 21.98
CA VAL A 40 8.19 2.72 22.48
C VAL A 40 7.80 1.38 23.13
N LEU A 41 8.40 0.27 22.71
CA LEU A 41 8.12 -1.05 23.26
C LEU A 41 8.94 -1.39 24.52
N HIS A 42 9.98 -0.61 24.87
CA HIS A 42 10.83 -0.87 26.03
C HIS A 42 10.15 -0.56 27.37
N PHE A 43 9.16 0.35 27.36
CA PHE A 43 8.57 0.93 28.57
C PHE A 43 7.17 0.41 28.86
N GLY A 44 6.65 -0.55 28.09
CA GLY A 44 5.35 -1.16 28.33
C GLY A 44 5.40 -2.68 28.27
N ASN A 45 4.42 -3.34 28.89
CA ASN A 45 4.30 -4.78 28.80
C ASN A 45 3.69 -5.14 27.44
N ILE A 46 4.44 -5.80 26.55
CA ILE A 46 3.97 -6.17 25.20
C ILE A 46 2.64 -6.93 25.24
N LYS A 47 2.34 -7.69 26.31
CA LYS A 47 1.06 -8.37 26.51
C LYS A 47 -0.14 -7.42 26.56
N ASP A 48 0.06 -6.14 26.86
CA ASP A 48 -1.01 -5.14 26.85
C ASP A 48 -1.48 -4.79 25.44
N LEU A 49 -0.72 -5.12 24.39
CA LEU A 49 -1.17 -5.00 23.00
C LEU A 49 -2.28 -6.00 22.66
N ASP A 50 -2.47 -7.04 23.48
CA ASP A 50 -3.59 -7.96 23.37
C ASP A 50 -4.89 -7.42 23.98
N LYS A 51 -4.90 -6.21 24.54
CA LYS A 51 -6.11 -5.55 25.01
C LYS A 51 -6.82 -4.82 23.87
N GLU A 52 -8.14 -4.59 24.00
CA GLU A 52 -8.94 -3.82 23.04
C GLU A 52 -8.42 -2.39 22.83
N SER A 53 -7.74 -1.84 23.83
CA SER A 53 -7.11 -0.53 23.79
C SER A 53 -5.78 -0.56 24.52
N ALA A 54 -4.73 -0.09 23.87
CA ALA A 54 -3.40 0.09 24.44
C ALA A 54 -2.81 1.47 24.11
N ASP A 55 -2.02 2.04 25.01
CA ASP A 55 -1.25 3.29 24.83
C ASP A 55 0.12 3.07 25.48
N PHE A 56 1.17 3.06 24.64
CA PHE A 56 2.56 2.91 25.03
C PHE A 56 3.28 4.21 24.76
N ARG A 57 4.12 4.62 25.70
CA ARG A 57 4.89 5.87 25.61
C ARG A 57 6.32 5.63 26.01
N SER A 58 7.24 6.16 25.21
CA SER A 58 8.66 6.20 25.58
C SER A 58 9.01 7.53 26.27
N ASN A 59 10.16 7.55 26.92
CA ASN A 59 10.77 8.78 27.45
C ASN A 59 11.28 9.73 26.34
N THR A 60 11.42 9.24 25.11
CA THR A 60 11.78 10.04 23.91
C THR A 60 10.57 10.76 23.30
N GLY A 61 9.36 10.56 23.85
CA GLY A 61 8.12 11.17 23.36
C GLY A 61 7.43 10.37 22.25
N GLU A 62 7.88 9.16 21.95
CA GLU A 62 7.18 8.25 21.05
C GLU A 62 5.88 7.77 21.67
N VAL A 63 4.84 7.60 20.84
CA VAL A 63 3.54 7.10 21.29
C VAL A 63 3.01 6.06 20.32
N LEU A 64 2.75 4.86 20.82
CA LEU A 64 2.02 3.81 20.11
C LEU A 64 0.64 3.65 20.73
N ARG A 65 -0.40 3.82 19.92
CA ARG A 65 -1.79 3.53 20.31
C ARG A 65 -2.30 2.37 19.49
N VAL A 66 -2.95 1.42 20.13
CA VAL A 66 -3.69 0.33 19.48
C VAL A 66 -5.14 0.42 19.88
N ARG A 67 -6.05 0.26 18.92
CA ARG A 67 -7.49 0.23 19.15
C ARG A 67 -8.10 -0.91 18.37
N GLU A 68 -9.02 -1.59 19.02
CA GLU A 68 -9.82 -2.67 18.47
C GLU A 68 -11.29 -2.28 18.51
N PHE A 69 -12.01 -2.62 17.46
CA PHE A 69 -13.44 -2.48 17.38
C PHE A 69 -14.07 -3.87 17.36
N ILE A 70 -14.87 -4.16 18.38
CA ILE A 70 -15.62 -5.41 18.54
C ILE A 70 -17.10 -5.12 18.33
N ALA A 71 -17.76 -5.95 17.53
CA ALA A 71 -19.21 -5.91 17.36
C ALA A 71 -19.75 -7.34 17.44
N ASN A 72 -20.87 -7.51 18.16
CA ASN A 72 -21.53 -8.81 18.36
C ASN A 72 -20.63 -9.91 18.96
N GLY A 73 -19.60 -9.54 19.73
CA GLY A 73 -18.67 -10.49 20.34
C GLY A 73 -17.46 -10.85 19.48
N ASP A 74 -17.41 -10.41 18.22
CA ASP A 74 -16.31 -10.65 17.30
C ASP A 74 -15.58 -9.35 16.95
N TRP A 75 -14.24 -9.39 16.89
CA TRP A 75 -13.46 -8.27 16.40
C TRP A 75 -13.80 -8.00 14.93
N GLN A 76 -14.00 -6.73 14.58
CA GLN A 76 -14.33 -6.29 13.24
C GLN A 76 -13.22 -5.45 12.62
N ALA A 77 -12.46 -4.74 13.45
CA ALA A 77 -11.29 -4.01 13.00
C ALA A 77 -10.27 -3.86 14.13
N ILE A 78 -9.00 -3.79 13.76
CA ILE A 78 -7.92 -3.42 14.68
C ILE A 78 -6.99 -2.46 13.96
N GLY A 79 -6.48 -1.48 14.68
CA GLY A 79 -5.55 -0.53 14.13
C GLY A 79 -4.52 -0.07 15.12
N PHE A 80 -3.52 0.62 14.60
CA PHE A 80 -2.53 1.34 15.39
C PHE A 80 -2.27 2.73 14.84
N ARG A 81 -1.79 3.61 15.73
CA ARG A 81 -1.13 4.88 15.40
C ARG A 81 0.20 4.93 16.15
N TYR A 82 1.28 5.05 15.42
CA TYR A 82 2.62 5.28 15.94
C TYR A 82 3.10 6.69 15.60
N ASP A 83 3.41 7.45 16.63
CA ASP A 83 3.89 8.82 16.59
C ASP A 83 5.36 8.84 17.04
N TYR A 84 6.28 9.24 16.15
CA TYR A 84 7.73 9.31 16.38
C TYR A 84 8.23 10.74 16.17
N PRO A 85 8.52 11.51 17.24
CA PRO A 85 9.13 12.83 17.12
C PRO A 85 10.62 12.71 16.76
N ASP A 86 11.17 13.71 16.06
CA ASP A 86 12.61 13.81 15.81
C ASP A 86 13.22 15.15 16.24
N GLU A 87 14.55 15.22 16.17
CA GLU A 87 15.35 16.37 16.61
C GLU A 87 15.17 17.61 15.72
N GLU A 88 14.63 17.45 14.51
CA GLU A 88 14.35 18.57 13.58
C GLU A 88 12.96 19.19 13.82
N GLY A 89 12.30 18.84 14.94
CA GLY A 89 10.98 19.34 15.29
C GLY A 89 9.88 18.82 14.38
N ARG A 90 10.04 17.60 13.84
CA ARG A 90 9.01 16.90 13.05
C ARG A 90 8.37 15.79 13.89
N LEU A 91 7.13 15.46 13.56
CA LEU A 91 6.44 14.28 14.05
C LEU A 91 6.12 13.37 12.88
N TRP A 92 6.73 12.18 12.88
CA TRP A 92 6.44 11.11 11.94
C TRP A 92 5.28 10.27 12.48
N ARG A 93 4.16 10.31 11.78
CA ARG A 93 2.97 9.50 12.11
C ARG A 93 2.85 8.36 11.13
N THR A 94 2.70 7.15 11.62
CA THR A 94 2.29 5.98 10.81
C THR A 94 1.07 5.33 11.43
N GLU A 95 0.06 5.12 10.62
CA GLU A 95 -1.21 4.51 10.97
C GLU A 95 -1.44 3.28 10.11
N GLY A 96 -2.01 2.24 10.71
CA GLY A 96 -2.44 1.06 10.00
C GLY A 96 -3.75 0.54 10.58
N VAL A 97 -4.70 0.17 9.73
CA VAL A 97 -5.98 -0.43 10.13
C VAL A 97 -6.21 -1.67 9.30
N LEU A 98 -6.44 -2.79 9.99
CA LEU A 98 -6.99 -4.01 9.43
C LEU A 98 -8.49 -4.03 9.74
N LYS A 99 -9.30 -4.08 8.69
CA LYS A 99 -10.76 -4.20 8.79
C LYS A 99 -11.17 -5.57 8.24
N GLN A 100 -11.88 -6.35 9.06
CA GLN A 100 -12.64 -7.48 8.57
C GLN A 100 -13.83 -6.97 7.77
N MET A 101 -14.03 -7.55 6.59
CA MET A 101 -15.22 -7.27 5.83
C MET A 101 -16.33 -8.20 6.30
N GLY A 102 -17.47 -7.63 6.70
CA GLY A 102 -18.66 -8.40 7.07
C GLY A 102 -19.31 -9.06 5.83
N ASN A 103 -20.41 -9.80 6.04
CA ASN A 103 -21.09 -10.65 5.03
C ASN A 103 -21.40 -10.03 3.65
N LYS A 104 -21.32 -8.71 3.47
CA LYS A 104 -21.59 -8.02 2.20
C LYS A 104 -20.35 -7.71 1.37
N GLU A 105 -19.17 -7.71 1.97
CA GLU A 105 -17.94 -7.31 1.28
C GLU A 105 -16.93 -8.48 1.25
N LYS A 106 -16.14 -8.60 0.16
CA LYS A 106 -15.51 -9.89 -0.21
C LYS A 106 -14.12 -10.14 0.39
N TYR A 107 -13.45 -9.13 0.95
CA TYR A 107 -12.01 -9.19 1.27
C TYR A 107 -11.67 -8.49 2.59
N ASN A 108 -10.82 -9.06 3.45
CA ASN A 108 -10.28 -8.25 4.54
C ASN A 108 -9.38 -7.15 3.95
N LEU A 109 -9.43 -5.95 4.50
CA LEU A 109 -8.66 -4.80 3.99
C LEU A 109 -7.66 -4.33 5.01
N VAL A 110 -6.44 -4.08 4.55
CA VAL A 110 -5.47 -3.29 5.30
C VAL A 110 -5.31 -1.92 4.64
N ARG A 111 -5.31 -0.87 5.45
CA ARG A 111 -5.04 0.51 5.03
C ARG A 111 -3.90 1.06 5.87
N PHE A 112 -2.92 1.67 5.21
CA PHE A 112 -1.77 2.31 5.82
C PHE A 112 -1.67 3.77 5.40
N ARG A 113 -1.31 4.62 6.35
CA ARG A 113 -1.04 6.03 6.11
C ARG A 113 0.20 6.47 6.87
N SER A 114 1.08 7.23 6.23
CA SER A 114 2.20 7.87 6.90
C SER A 114 2.26 9.36 6.57
N GLN A 115 2.61 10.17 7.58
CA GLN A 115 2.67 11.63 7.49
C GLN A 115 3.91 12.16 8.22
N CYS A 116 4.43 13.30 7.74
CA CYS A 116 5.43 14.09 8.44
C CYS A 116 4.77 15.43 8.80
N LEU A 117 4.68 15.72 10.09
CA LEU A 117 3.98 16.90 10.62
C LEU A 117 4.99 17.84 11.28
N ALA A 118 4.81 19.15 11.13
CA ALA A 118 5.65 20.14 11.80
C ALA A 118 5.21 20.27 13.27
N LYS A 119 6.16 20.19 14.21
CA LYS A 119 5.95 20.57 15.61
C LYS A 119 6.42 21.97 15.91
N VAL A 120 7.32 22.52 15.09
CA VAL A 120 7.86 23.88 15.19
C VAL A 120 7.77 24.57 13.81
N PRO A 121 7.68 25.91 13.75
CA PRO A 121 7.56 26.66 12.49
C PRO A 121 8.68 26.41 11.48
N GLU A 122 9.90 26.14 11.94
CA GLU A 122 11.10 25.96 11.12
C GLU A 122 11.24 24.54 10.53
N ALA A 123 10.39 23.61 10.97
CA ALA A 123 10.49 22.20 10.61
C ALA A 123 10.29 21.99 9.10
N ARG A 124 11.29 21.40 8.44
CA ARG A 124 11.23 21.07 7.01
C ARG A 124 10.60 19.69 6.83
N LEU A 125 9.39 19.64 6.27
CA LEU A 125 8.70 18.36 6.09
C LEU A 125 9.27 17.54 4.93
N HIS A 126 9.23 16.23 5.10
CA HIS A 126 9.65 15.26 4.10
C HIS A 126 8.51 14.33 3.74
N THR A 127 8.53 13.82 2.51
CA THR A 127 7.58 12.79 2.09
C THR A 127 7.89 11.48 2.80
N PRO A 128 6.94 10.90 3.56
CA PRO A 128 7.12 9.63 4.22
C PRO A 128 7.36 8.50 3.21
N LYS A 129 8.27 7.59 3.56
CA LYS A 129 8.50 6.36 2.80
C LYS A 129 7.43 5.33 3.14
N LYS A 130 7.22 4.37 2.24
CA LYS A 130 6.40 3.17 2.50
C LYS A 130 6.90 2.49 3.78
N PRO A 131 6.05 2.30 4.82
CA PRO A 131 6.42 1.57 6.03
C PRO A 131 6.93 0.16 5.72
N PHE A 132 8.00 -0.27 6.39
CA PHE A 132 8.57 -1.61 6.20
C PHE A 132 7.57 -2.71 6.56
N LEU A 133 6.66 -2.45 7.50
CA LEU A 133 5.52 -3.30 7.87
C LEU A 133 4.75 -3.87 6.66
N ILE A 134 4.51 -3.06 5.62
CA ILE A 134 3.83 -3.52 4.40
C ILE A 134 4.62 -4.64 3.72
N LYS A 135 5.95 -4.53 3.68
CA LYS A 135 6.81 -5.57 3.11
C LYS A 135 6.75 -6.85 3.93
N SER A 136 6.75 -6.75 5.26
CA SER A 136 6.60 -7.92 6.14
C SER A 136 5.28 -8.65 5.88
N LEU A 137 4.18 -7.92 5.72
CA LEU A 137 2.88 -8.52 5.38
C LEU A 137 2.92 -9.31 4.06
N LEU A 138 3.52 -8.73 3.02
CA LEU A 138 3.60 -9.39 1.71
C LEU A 138 4.56 -10.59 1.72
N LYS A 139 5.70 -10.48 2.41
CA LYS A 139 6.65 -11.58 2.59
C LYS A 139 6.03 -12.76 3.33
N ASN A 140 5.14 -12.49 4.28
CA ASN A 140 4.38 -13.50 5.01
C ASN A 140 3.18 -14.05 4.20
N GLY A 141 3.02 -13.61 2.95
CA GLY A 141 2.01 -14.12 2.04
C GLY A 141 0.59 -13.66 2.37
N TRP A 142 0.43 -12.54 3.08
CA TRP A 142 -0.90 -12.03 3.47
C TRP A 142 -1.65 -11.30 2.36
N GLY A 143 -0.98 -10.91 1.27
CA GLY A 143 -1.65 -10.30 0.12
C GLY A 143 -2.67 -11.24 -0.53
N ASP A 144 -3.86 -10.72 -0.85
CA ASP A 144 -4.95 -11.47 -1.51
C ASP A 144 -5.16 -11.01 -2.97
N LYS A 145 -6.21 -11.49 -3.62
CA LYS A 145 -6.55 -11.16 -5.00
C LYS A 145 -7.03 -9.71 -5.14
N ASP A 146 -6.42 -9.02 -6.09
CA ASP A 146 -6.87 -7.74 -6.66
C ASP A 146 -7.44 -8.01 -8.05
N LYS A 147 -8.61 -8.64 -8.07
CA LYS A 147 -9.25 -9.23 -9.27
C LYS A 147 -8.36 -10.25 -9.98
N MET A 148 -7.74 -9.89 -11.10
CA MET A 148 -6.99 -10.81 -11.96
C MET A 148 -5.53 -11.00 -11.50
N LEU A 149 -5.06 -10.16 -10.58
CA LEU A 149 -3.72 -10.23 -10.00
C LEU A 149 -3.78 -10.53 -8.51
N THR A 150 -2.67 -10.98 -7.94
CA THR A 150 -2.50 -11.15 -6.50
C THR A 150 -1.58 -10.06 -5.98
N ILE A 151 -1.94 -9.44 -4.86
CA ILE A 151 -1.09 -8.45 -4.19
C ILE A 151 0.22 -9.14 -3.76
N SER A 152 1.33 -8.69 -4.31
CA SER A 152 2.65 -9.23 -4.00
C SER A 152 3.74 -8.16 -4.14
N ASP A 153 4.97 -8.52 -3.79
CA ASP A 153 6.17 -7.73 -4.00
C ASP A 153 7.03 -8.28 -5.16
N GLN A 154 6.45 -9.16 -6.00
CA GLN A 154 7.09 -9.80 -7.14
C GLN A 154 6.48 -9.30 -8.46
N PRO A 155 7.28 -9.22 -9.54
CA PRO A 155 6.75 -8.93 -10.86
C PRO A 155 5.94 -10.12 -11.41
N PHE A 156 4.85 -9.82 -12.11
CA PHE A 156 4.10 -10.79 -12.88
C PHE A 156 4.63 -10.82 -14.32
N TRP A 157 5.25 -11.94 -14.69
CA TRP A 157 5.76 -12.17 -16.04
C TRP A 157 4.66 -12.77 -16.91
N LEU A 158 4.23 -12.02 -17.92
CA LEU A 158 3.31 -12.54 -18.92
C LEU A 158 4.03 -13.58 -19.80
N THR A 159 3.26 -14.49 -20.36
CA THR A 159 3.70 -15.50 -21.32
C THR A 159 2.93 -15.37 -22.62
N ASN A 160 3.37 -16.01 -23.69
CA ASN A 160 2.67 -16.05 -24.97
C ASN A 160 1.46 -16.99 -24.93
N THR A 161 0.50 -16.69 -24.06
CA THR A 161 -0.74 -17.45 -23.87
C THR A 161 -1.97 -16.56 -24.02
N PRO A 162 -3.12 -17.12 -24.43
CA PRO A 162 -4.38 -16.37 -24.50
C PRO A 162 -4.78 -15.71 -23.18
N ASP A 163 -4.51 -16.37 -22.04
CA ASP A 163 -4.83 -15.83 -20.71
C ASP A 163 -3.97 -14.62 -20.35
N SER A 164 -2.66 -14.67 -20.63
CA SER A 164 -1.77 -13.52 -20.47
C SER A 164 -2.20 -12.36 -21.37
N LEU A 165 -2.60 -12.66 -22.60
CA LEU A 165 -3.07 -11.64 -23.55
C LEU A 165 -4.38 -10.99 -23.07
N LYS A 166 -5.32 -11.78 -22.53
CA LYS A 166 -6.57 -11.28 -21.91
C LYS A 166 -6.29 -10.43 -20.67
N LEU A 167 -5.35 -10.84 -19.82
CA LEU A 167 -4.91 -10.04 -18.68
C LEU A 167 -4.32 -8.70 -19.16
N ALA A 168 -3.39 -8.72 -20.11
CA ALA A 168 -2.79 -7.51 -20.66
C ALA A 168 -3.83 -6.56 -21.28
N GLN A 169 -4.80 -7.08 -22.04
CA GLN A 169 -5.92 -6.30 -22.55
C GLN A 169 -6.71 -5.65 -21.40
N SER A 170 -7.06 -6.42 -20.38
CA SER A 170 -7.76 -5.91 -19.19
C SER A 170 -6.96 -4.82 -18.47
N ILE A 171 -5.63 -4.89 -18.46
CA ILE A 171 -4.76 -3.85 -17.88
C ILE A 171 -4.85 -2.57 -18.72
N VAL A 172 -4.75 -2.68 -20.04
CA VAL A 172 -4.83 -1.53 -20.95
C VAL A 172 -6.18 -0.83 -20.84
N LEU A 173 -7.25 -1.59 -20.62
CA LEU A 173 -8.62 -1.09 -20.45
C LEU A 173 -8.97 -0.63 -19.02
N GLY A 174 -8.10 -0.89 -18.03
CA GLY A 174 -8.33 -0.52 -16.63
C GLY A 174 -9.19 -1.49 -15.81
N ASN A 175 -9.48 -2.67 -16.35
CA ASN A 175 -10.39 -3.65 -15.74
C ASN A 175 -9.67 -4.73 -14.92
N ALA A 176 -8.34 -4.83 -15.04
CA ALA A 176 -7.56 -5.92 -14.43
C ALA A 176 -7.50 -5.90 -12.90
N THR A 177 -7.57 -4.70 -12.28
CA THR A 177 -7.47 -4.50 -10.83
C THR A 177 -8.57 -3.57 -10.32
N GLU A 178 -8.66 -3.46 -8.99
CA GLU A 178 -9.58 -2.61 -8.26
C GLU A 178 -8.87 -1.74 -7.23
N TRP A 179 -7.81 -2.28 -6.61
CA TRP A 179 -7.12 -1.64 -5.49
C TRP A 179 -5.83 -0.98 -5.93
N LEU A 180 -4.90 -1.71 -6.54
CA LEU A 180 -3.59 -1.16 -6.89
C LEU A 180 -3.52 -0.77 -8.38
N PRO A 181 -2.84 0.34 -8.71
CA PRO A 181 -2.42 0.61 -10.08
C PRO A 181 -1.40 -0.43 -10.56
N ILE A 182 -1.13 -0.42 -11.86
CA ILE A 182 -0.22 -1.36 -12.51
C ILE A 182 0.84 -0.59 -13.27
N VAL A 183 2.10 -0.89 -12.98
CA VAL A 183 3.24 -0.52 -13.83
C VAL A 183 3.40 -1.64 -14.86
N TYR A 184 3.07 -1.34 -16.12
CA TYR A 184 3.13 -2.26 -17.23
C TYR A 184 4.37 -2.01 -18.07
N ILE A 185 5.26 -3.00 -18.20
CA ILE A 185 6.53 -2.89 -18.90
C ILE A 185 6.42 -3.62 -20.23
N SER A 186 6.43 -2.87 -21.34
CA SER A 186 6.37 -3.46 -22.68
C SER A 186 7.73 -3.95 -23.16
N ALA A 187 7.73 -4.91 -24.08
CA ALA A 187 8.93 -5.37 -24.74
C ALA A 187 9.35 -4.40 -25.87
N ASN A 188 10.65 -4.36 -26.14
CA ASN A 188 11.27 -3.58 -27.21
C ASN A 188 11.59 -4.45 -28.44
N ASN A 189 12.06 -3.83 -29.52
CA ASN A 189 12.39 -4.53 -30.78
C ASN A 189 13.53 -5.57 -30.65
N LYS A 190 14.26 -5.61 -29.52
CA LYS A 190 15.29 -6.62 -29.23
C LYS A 190 14.76 -7.79 -28.40
N ASN A 191 13.44 -7.92 -28.25
CA ASN A 191 12.79 -8.89 -27.36
C ASN A 191 13.32 -8.80 -25.92
N SER A 192 13.50 -7.56 -25.45
CA SER A 192 13.94 -7.25 -24.09
C SER A 192 13.13 -6.07 -23.54
N TRP A 193 13.54 -5.49 -22.41
CA TRP A 193 12.87 -4.37 -21.76
C TRP A 193 13.81 -3.17 -21.62
N CYS A 194 13.26 -2.00 -21.28
CA CYS A 194 14.05 -0.80 -20.98
C CYS A 194 14.73 -0.83 -19.59
N LEU A 195 14.50 -1.90 -18.82
CA LEU A 195 15.06 -2.12 -17.49
C LEU A 195 15.62 -3.55 -17.43
N SER A 196 16.71 -3.73 -16.68
CA SER A 196 17.22 -5.06 -16.39
C SER A 196 16.21 -5.88 -15.56
N GLN A 197 16.30 -7.22 -15.63
CA GLN A 197 15.43 -8.09 -14.82
C GLN A 197 15.63 -7.85 -13.30
N SER A 198 16.85 -7.54 -12.86
CA SER A 198 17.16 -7.17 -11.47
C SER A 198 16.49 -5.86 -11.07
N ASP A 199 16.45 -4.86 -11.96
CA ASP A 199 15.79 -3.59 -11.69
C ASP A 199 14.27 -3.73 -11.65
N ILE A 200 13.70 -4.56 -12.50
CA ILE A 200 12.27 -4.90 -12.49
C ILE A 200 11.89 -5.57 -11.15
N LYS A 201 12.67 -6.56 -10.70
CA LYS A 201 12.45 -7.22 -9.40
C LYS A 201 12.59 -6.22 -8.25
N SER A 202 13.61 -5.35 -8.29
CA SER A 202 13.82 -4.30 -7.29
C SER A 202 12.69 -3.27 -7.27
N LEU A 203 12.13 -2.94 -8.44
CA LEU A 203 10.98 -2.05 -8.58
C LEU A 203 9.72 -2.70 -7.99
N ALA A 204 9.46 -3.98 -8.27
CA ALA A 204 8.35 -4.72 -7.68
C ALA A 204 8.46 -4.79 -6.16
N TYR A 205 9.64 -5.10 -5.63
CA TYR A 205 9.88 -5.12 -4.21
C TYR A 205 9.63 -3.75 -3.54
N TYR A 206 10.08 -2.67 -4.20
CA TYR A 206 9.84 -1.32 -3.73
C TYR A 206 8.34 -0.96 -3.74
N LEU A 207 7.64 -1.28 -4.83
CA LEU A 207 6.23 -0.95 -5.05
C LEU A 207 5.24 -1.98 -4.52
N GLY A 208 5.68 -3.08 -3.92
CA GLY A 208 4.78 -4.08 -3.33
C GLY A 208 3.82 -3.44 -2.33
N GLY A 209 2.51 -3.69 -2.51
CA GLY A 209 1.44 -3.06 -1.73
C GLY A 209 1.12 -1.62 -2.15
N VAL A 210 1.72 -1.11 -3.22
CA VAL A 210 1.50 0.23 -3.80
C VAL A 210 1.09 0.13 -5.28
N ALA A 211 1.73 -0.75 -6.04
CA ALA A 211 1.40 -1.05 -7.43
C ALA A 211 1.81 -2.49 -7.79
N HIS A 212 1.09 -3.10 -8.72
CA HIS A 212 1.55 -4.32 -9.37
C HIS A 212 2.58 -3.99 -10.45
N ILE A 213 3.53 -4.90 -10.69
CA ILE A 213 4.43 -4.82 -11.84
C ILE A 213 4.09 -5.96 -12.80
N VAL A 214 3.77 -5.64 -14.05
CA VAL A 214 3.44 -6.62 -15.09
C VAL A 214 4.37 -6.42 -16.27
N VAL A 215 4.91 -7.50 -16.81
CA VAL A 215 5.99 -7.46 -17.81
C VAL A 215 5.62 -8.31 -19.01
N GLU A 216 5.70 -7.76 -20.22
CA GLU A 216 5.49 -8.49 -21.48
C GLU A 216 6.60 -9.52 -21.74
N PRO A 217 6.31 -10.65 -22.40
CA PRO A 217 7.32 -11.64 -22.75
C PRO A 217 8.25 -11.18 -23.88
N ASP A 218 7.70 -10.61 -24.96
CA ASP A 218 8.43 -10.24 -26.17
C ASP A 218 7.66 -9.25 -27.05
N ARG A 219 8.28 -8.84 -28.16
CA ARG A 219 7.72 -7.85 -29.09
C ARG A 219 6.49 -8.34 -29.85
N SER A 220 6.41 -9.64 -30.14
CA SER A 220 5.27 -10.22 -30.87
C SER A 220 3.99 -10.15 -30.03
N PHE A 221 4.13 -10.27 -28.70
CA PHE A 221 3.05 -10.05 -27.75
C PHE A 221 2.50 -8.63 -27.84
N SER A 222 3.35 -7.60 -27.95
CA SER A 222 2.89 -6.21 -28.06
C SER A 222 2.03 -5.97 -29.32
N PHE A 223 2.32 -6.67 -30.43
CA PHE A 223 1.51 -6.60 -31.65
C PHE A 223 0.15 -7.28 -31.46
N SER A 224 0.15 -8.49 -30.93
CA SER A 224 -1.10 -9.21 -30.59
C SER A 224 -1.98 -8.38 -29.65
N LEU A 225 -1.38 -7.71 -28.66
CA LEU A 225 -2.09 -6.84 -27.73
C LEU A 225 -2.62 -5.57 -28.41
N ARG A 226 -1.87 -4.99 -29.36
CA ARG A 226 -2.30 -3.83 -30.14
C ARG A 226 -3.60 -4.11 -30.88
N ASP A 227 -3.69 -5.26 -31.54
CA ASP A 227 -4.84 -5.64 -32.35
C ASP A 227 -6.11 -5.75 -31.52
N ILE A 228 -6.02 -6.33 -30.31
CA ILE A 228 -7.17 -6.49 -29.42
C ILE A 228 -7.45 -5.28 -28.51
N SER A 229 -6.55 -4.30 -28.46
CA SER A 229 -6.70 -3.11 -27.60
C SER A 229 -6.97 -1.82 -28.38
N ASN A 230 -7.14 -1.92 -29.70
CA ASN A 230 -7.25 -0.79 -30.64
C ASN A 230 -6.06 0.18 -30.52
N GLY A 231 -4.85 -0.37 -30.35
CA GLY A 231 -3.61 0.41 -30.25
C GLY A 231 -3.46 1.28 -28.99
N ARG A 232 -4.25 1.04 -27.94
CA ARG A 232 -4.11 1.77 -26.67
C ARG A 232 -2.95 1.28 -25.79
N ASN A 233 -2.41 0.10 -26.09
CA ASN A 233 -1.31 -0.49 -25.35
C ASN A 233 -0.04 0.37 -25.37
N VAL A 234 0.83 0.13 -24.39
CA VAL A 234 2.21 0.60 -24.46
C VAL A 234 3.04 -0.40 -25.26
N TYR A 235 4.09 0.09 -25.90
CA TYR A 235 4.90 -0.70 -26.81
C TYR A 235 6.32 -0.12 -26.91
N ASP A 236 7.24 -0.92 -27.45
CA ASP A 236 8.62 -0.56 -27.79
C ASP A 236 9.49 -0.20 -26.59
N GLY A 237 9.38 -1.00 -25.52
CA GLY A 237 10.12 -0.78 -24.30
C GLY A 237 9.57 0.36 -23.43
N ALA A 238 8.45 0.98 -23.79
CA ALA A 238 7.80 1.96 -22.94
C ALA A 238 7.19 1.30 -21.69
N ILE A 239 7.12 2.09 -20.61
CA ILE A 239 6.45 1.72 -19.37
C ILE A 239 5.14 2.49 -19.27
N GLY A 240 4.03 1.76 -19.16
CA GLY A 240 2.70 2.31 -18.92
C GLY A 240 2.33 2.29 -17.45
N LEU A 241 1.57 3.29 -17.01
CA LEU A 241 0.96 3.31 -15.68
C LEU A 241 -0.55 3.23 -15.84
N SER A 242 -1.10 2.05 -15.53
CA SER A 242 -2.52 1.77 -15.57
C SER A 242 -3.18 2.03 -14.22
N VAL A 243 -4.36 2.64 -14.24
CA VAL A 243 -5.16 2.94 -13.05
C VAL A 243 -6.48 2.16 -13.11
N PRO A 244 -6.94 1.56 -11.98
CA PRO A 244 -8.23 0.90 -11.92
C PRO A 244 -9.36 1.78 -12.46
N GLY A 245 -10.14 1.24 -13.40
CA GLY A 245 -11.25 1.92 -14.07
C GLY A 245 -10.86 2.92 -15.17
N GLN A 246 -9.58 3.21 -15.38
CA GLN A 246 -9.13 4.20 -16.38
C GLN A 246 -8.20 3.61 -17.45
N GLY A 247 -7.46 2.55 -17.12
CA GLY A 247 -6.45 1.99 -18.02
C GLY A 247 -5.17 2.80 -17.99
N ILE A 248 -4.39 2.75 -19.08
CA ILE A 248 -3.10 3.44 -19.18
C ILE A 248 -3.30 4.95 -19.24
N ILE A 249 -2.92 5.67 -18.18
CA ILE A 249 -3.03 7.13 -18.10
C ILE A 249 -1.69 7.87 -18.29
N LYS A 250 -0.56 7.16 -18.14
CA LYS A 250 0.78 7.73 -18.35
C LYS A 250 1.68 6.72 -19.04
N ARG A 251 2.60 7.23 -19.85
CA ARG A 251 3.62 6.46 -20.56
C ARG A 251 4.98 7.09 -20.28
N TYR A 252 5.98 6.25 -20.06
CA TYR A 252 7.36 6.64 -19.81
C TYR A 252 8.27 5.90 -20.78
N ASN A 253 9.22 6.61 -21.35
CA ASN A 253 10.24 6.07 -22.24
C ASN A 253 11.56 6.79 -21.97
N ILE A 254 12.67 6.07 -22.14
CA ILE A 254 14.00 6.68 -22.16
C ILE A 254 14.10 7.54 -23.44
N GLY A 255 14.70 8.72 -23.31
CA GLY A 255 14.84 9.68 -24.38
C GLY A 255 15.26 11.05 -23.84
N TRP A 256 14.98 12.11 -24.60
CA TRP A 256 15.44 13.47 -24.24
C TRP A 256 14.93 14.00 -22.89
N TYR A 257 13.78 13.52 -22.39
CA TYR A 257 13.22 13.94 -21.10
C TYR A 257 13.52 12.99 -19.92
N ILE A 258 13.95 11.76 -20.21
CA ILE A 258 14.35 10.76 -19.21
C ILE A 258 15.63 10.13 -19.73
N GLN A 259 16.76 10.58 -19.18
CA GLN A 259 18.07 10.34 -19.78
C GLN A 259 18.56 8.91 -19.56
N ASP A 260 18.21 8.32 -18.41
CA ASP A 260 18.70 7.00 -18.01
C ASP A 260 17.66 6.17 -17.23
N GLU A 261 18.00 4.91 -17.01
CA GLU A 261 17.18 3.94 -16.26
C GLU A 261 16.94 4.37 -14.80
N LYS A 262 17.91 5.06 -14.18
CA LYS A 262 17.81 5.50 -12.79
C LYS A 262 16.77 6.60 -12.63
N GLU A 263 16.77 7.57 -13.54
CA GLU A 263 15.77 8.62 -13.62
C GLU A 263 14.38 8.05 -13.92
N LEU A 264 14.29 7.09 -14.85
CA LEU A 264 13.05 6.38 -15.17
C LEU A 264 12.46 5.69 -13.93
N LEU A 265 13.28 4.91 -13.21
CA LEU A 265 12.88 4.21 -11.98
C LEU A 265 12.40 5.21 -10.91
N ALA A 266 13.11 6.32 -10.71
CA ALA A 266 12.71 7.35 -9.76
C ALA A 266 11.34 7.96 -10.12
N LYS A 267 11.13 8.32 -11.39
CA LYS A 267 9.86 8.88 -11.89
C LYS A 267 8.70 7.90 -11.73
N ILE A 268 8.90 6.60 -12.05
CA ILE A 268 7.87 5.57 -11.90
C ILE A 268 7.49 5.38 -10.43
N LYS A 269 8.48 5.27 -9.54
CA LYS A 269 8.25 5.10 -8.09
C LYS A 269 7.41 6.24 -7.52
N ILE A 270 7.77 7.48 -7.86
CA ILE A 270 7.05 8.69 -7.44
C ILE A 270 5.64 8.70 -8.04
N ALA A 271 5.49 8.39 -9.32
CA ALA A 271 4.19 8.43 -10.00
C ALA A 271 3.23 7.36 -9.46
N ALA A 272 3.68 6.12 -9.30
CA ALA A 272 2.88 5.04 -8.76
C ALA A 272 2.46 5.31 -7.30
N GLY A 273 3.40 5.74 -6.46
CA GLY A 273 3.10 6.12 -5.07
C GLY A 273 2.11 7.28 -4.96
N ASN A 274 2.25 8.29 -5.82
CA ASN A 274 1.30 9.40 -5.89
C ASN A 274 -0.09 8.91 -6.29
N ILE A 275 -0.21 8.16 -7.39
CA ILE A 275 -1.51 7.65 -7.84
C ILE A 275 -2.18 6.84 -6.74
N ARG A 276 -1.45 5.88 -6.13
CA ARG A 276 -2.04 5.03 -5.09
C ARG A 276 -2.55 5.85 -3.91
N SER A 277 -1.80 6.89 -3.52
CA SER A 277 -2.21 7.77 -2.41
C SER A 277 -3.44 8.63 -2.70
N HIS A 278 -3.84 8.77 -3.98
CA HIS A 278 -5.04 9.53 -4.39
C HIS A 278 -6.22 8.62 -4.77
N LEU A 279 -6.01 7.30 -4.86
CA LEU A 279 -7.11 6.39 -5.15
C LEU A 279 -8.10 6.38 -3.97
N PRO A 280 -9.42 6.29 -4.24
CA PRO A 280 -10.43 6.21 -3.18
C PRO A 280 -10.14 5.05 -2.22
N SER A 281 -10.28 5.32 -0.93
CA SER A 281 -10.24 4.31 0.12
C SER A 281 -11.62 3.69 0.32
N LYS A 282 -11.69 2.38 0.56
CA LYS A 282 -12.92 1.66 0.91
C LYS A 282 -12.90 1.09 2.33
N GLY A 283 -11.70 0.85 2.87
CA GLY A 283 -11.48 0.47 4.26
C GLY A 283 -11.38 1.69 5.17
N TRP A 284 -11.32 1.41 6.47
CA TRP A 284 -11.25 2.45 7.49
C TRP A 284 -9.82 2.99 7.64
N ASP A 285 -9.71 4.30 7.84
CA ASP A 285 -8.53 4.87 8.48
C ASP A 285 -8.65 4.85 10.01
N TRP A 286 -7.60 5.34 10.66
CA TRP A 286 -7.53 5.40 12.11
C TRP A 286 -8.65 6.25 12.73
N THR A 287 -9.04 7.36 12.09
CA THR A 287 -10.11 8.23 12.62
C THR A 287 -11.45 7.51 12.56
N GLU A 288 -11.77 6.88 11.43
CA GLU A 288 -12.99 6.09 11.27
C GLU A 288 -13.04 4.94 12.29
N LEU A 289 -11.93 4.24 12.52
CA LEU A 289 -11.83 3.22 13.58
C LEU A 289 -12.15 3.80 14.96
N GLN A 290 -11.55 4.94 15.33
CA GLN A 290 -11.80 5.57 16.63
C GLN A 290 -13.26 5.98 16.79
N GLU A 291 -13.89 6.52 15.75
CA GLU A 291 -15.30 6.89 15.77
C GLU A 291 -16.20 5.68 16.03
N GLN A 292 -15.94 4.54 15.39
CA GLN A 292 -16.72 3.31 15.57
C GLN A 292 -16.58 2.76 17.00
N VAL A 293 -15.36 2.76 17.55
CA VAL A 293 -15.12 2.39 18.95
C VAL A 293 -15.89 3.30 19.91
N LEU A 294 -15.84 4.62 19.70
CA LEU A 294 -16.55 5.59 20.54
C LEU A 294 -18.08 5.44 20.45
N GLN A 295 -18.62 5.16 19.26
CA GLN A 295 -20.05 4.93 19.06
C GLN A 295 -20.53 3.66 19.77
N ALA A 296 -19.76 2.57 19.74
CA ALA A 296 -20.08 1.34 20.46
C ALA A 296 -20.09 1.56 21.98
N LEU A 297 -19.09 2.25 22.54
CA LEU A 297 -19.02 2.55 23.96
C LEU A 297 -20.24 3.34 24.44
N ARG A 298 -20.63 4.41 23.72
CA ARG A 298 -21.83 5.21 24.03
C ARG A 298 -23.11 4.40 23.98
N THR A 299 -23.20 3.44 23.06
CA THR A 299 -24.39 2.59 22.91
C THR A 299 -24.48 1.58 24.06
N HIS A 300 -23.33 1.06 24.50
CA HIS A 300 -23.24 0.16 25.65
C HIS A 300 -23.63 0.89 26.95
N GLU A 301 -23.07 2.09 27.21
CA GLU A 301 -23.41 2.91 28.37
C GLU A 301 -24.91 3.21 28.46
N LYS A 302 -25.53 3.61 27.35
CA LYS A 302 -26.99 3.85 27.29
C LYS A 302 -27.80 2.61 27.67
N LYS A 303 -27.45 1.44 27.13
CA LYS A 303 -28.13 0.18 27.45
C LYS A 303 -27.97 -0.20 28.92
N SER A 304 -26.79 -0.02 29.50
CA SER A 304 -26.54 -0.27 30.92
C SER A 304 -27.33 0.69 31.83
N SER A 305 -27.48 1.97 31.45
CA SER A 305 -28.26 2.95 32.22
C SER A 305 -29.78 2.76 32.15
N LEU A 306 -30.29 1.99 31.19
CA LEU A 306 -31.72 1.66 31.03
C LEU A 306 -32.14 0.41 31.83
N HIS A 307 -31.19 -0.32 32.42
CA HIS A 307 -31.43 -1.55 33.21
C HIS A 307 -31.19 -1.33 34.72
N ILE A 308 -31.15 -0.08 35.17
CA ILE A 308 -31.14 0.35 36.57
C ILE A 308 -32.48 1.03 36.84
#